data_AF-A0A2J0MJT8-F1
#
_entry.id   AF-A0A2J0MJT8-F1
#
_cell.length_a   1.000
_cell.length_b   1.000
_cell.length_c   1.000
_cell.angle_alpha   90.00
_cell.angle_beta   90.00
_cell.angle_gamma   90.00
#
_symmetry.space_group_name_H-M   'P 1'
#
loop_
_entity.id
_entity.type
_entity.pdbx_description
1 polymer ?
#
loop_
_entity_poly.entity_id
_entity_poly.type
_entity_poly.pdbx_seq_one_letter_code
_entity_poly.pdbx_strand_id
1 'polypeptide(L)'
;MRTLFHLAQSRGHVKQGWLETHHSFSFASYYDSEKMGFGALRVISDDSIAGGQGFGRHPHQDMEYRKSQFTSKKGLHFGSRCTDEGSG
;
A
#
# COMPACT_ATOMS: atom_id res chain seq x y z
N MET A 1 1.73 -28.90 5.58
CA MET A 1 1.39 -27.51 5.18
C MET A 1 2.00 -27.24 3.81
N ARG A 2 1.26 -26.64 2.88
CA ARG A 2 1.79 -26.21 1.58
C ARG A 2 2.21 -24.75 1.70
N THR A 3 3.49 -24.47 1.52
CA THR A 3 4.01 -23.10 1.46
C THR A 3 3.89 -22.60 0.02
N LEU A 4 3.27 -21.43 -0.16
CA LEU A 4 3.27 -20.71 -1.43
C LEU A 4 4.20 -19.51 -1.30
N PHE A 5 5.19 -19.44 -2.18
CA PHE A 5 6.21 -18.40 -2.16
C PHE A 5 5.99 -17.45 -3.34
N HIS A 6 5.78 -16.17 -3.03
CA HIS A 6 5.67 -15.11 -4.02
C HIS A 6 6.95 -14.28 -4.02
N LEU A 7 7.71 -14.37 -5.12
CA LEU A 7 8.93 -13.60 -5.31
C LEU A 7 8.63 -12.10 -5.39
N ALA A 8 9.51 -11.27 -4.86
CA ALA A 8 9.35 -9.80 -4.89
C ALA A 8 9.18 -9.26 -6.33
N GLN A 9 9.86 -9.87 -7.29
CA GLN A 9 9.81 -9.55 -8.73
C GLN A 9 8.49 -9.97 -9.39
N SER A 10 7.68 -10.80 -8.75
CA SER A 10 6.38 -11.26 -9.26
C SER A 10 5.20 -10.40 -8.79
N ARG A 11 5.49 -9.33 -8.04
CA ARG A 11 4.50 -8.35 -7.58
C ARG A 11 4.08 -7.44 -8.73
N GLY A 12 2.84 -6.95 -8.68
CA GLY A 12 2.42 -5.88 -9.57
C GLY A 12 3.25 -4.64 -9.31
N HIS A 13 3.73 -3.97 -10.35
CA HIS A 13 4.57 -2.78 -10.24
C HIS A 13 3.90 -1.60 -10.93
N VAL A 14 3.78 -0.49 -10.21
CA VAL A 14 3.22 0.76 -10.72
C VAL A 14 4.19 1.89 -10.40
N LYS A 15 4.57 2.65 -11.42
CA LYS A 15 5.41 3.85 -11.29
C LYS A 15 4.67 5.05 -11.86
N GLN A 16 4.36 6.01 -10.99
CA GLN A 16 3.55 7.18 -11.30
C GLN A 16 4.13 8.43 -10.65
N GLY A 17 5.00 9.13 -11.39
CA GLY A 17 5.57 10.42 -10.99
C GLY A 17 6.29 10.34 -9.64
N TRP A 18 5.58 10.71 -8.58
CA TRP A 18 6.05 10.74 -7.19
C TRP A 18 5.91 9.41 -6.43
N LEU A 19 5.19 8.43 -6.97
CA LEU A 19 4.94 7.13 -6.36
C LEU A 19 5.55 6.00 -7.18
N GLU A 20 6.25 5.10 -6.49
CA GLU A 20 6.63 3.79 -7.01
C GLU A 20 6.14 2.73 -6.03
N THR A 21 5.22 1.87 -6.46
CA THR A 21 4.56 0.90 -5.58
C THR A 21 4.64 -0.51 -6.14
N HIS A 22 4.78 -1.48 -5.24
CA HIS A 22 4.68 -2.90 -5.57
C HIS A 22 3.54 -3.57 -4.79
N HIS A 23 2.57 -4.14 -5.50
CA HIS A 23 1.41 -4.81 -4.91
C HIS A 23 1.61 -6.33 -4.89
N SER A 24 1.52 -6.93 -3.70
CA SER A 24 1.55 -8.40 -3.55
C SER A 24 0.23 -9.07 -3.92
N PHE A 25 -0.88 -8.33 -3.84
CA PHE A 25 -2.22 -8.78 -4.21
C PHE A 25 -2.86 -7.80 -5.20
N SER A 26 -3.88 -8.26 -5.92
CA SER A 26 -4.68 -7.44 -6.85
C SER A 26 -5.22 -6.19 -6.15
N PHE A 27 -4.84 -5.02 -6.66
CA PHE A 27 -5.20 -3.73 -6.11
C PHE A 27 -5.04 -2.62 -7.15
N ALA A 28 -5.90 -1.61 -7.08
CA ALA A 28 -5.98 -0.52 -8.07
C ALA A 28 -6.06 -1.07 -9.51
N SER A 29 -5.11 -0.71 -10.38
CA SER A 29 -5.06 -1.17 -11.76
C SER A 29 -4.32 -2.51 -11.95
N TYR A 30 -3.70 -3.06 -10.91
CA TYR A 30 -3.04 -4.37 -10.98
C TYR A 30 -4.03 -5.48 -10.64
N TYR A 31 -4.14 -6.48 -11.51
CA TYR A 31 -5.03 -7.62 -11.36
C TYR A 31 -4.30 -8.94 -11.66
N ASP A 32 -4.44 -9.89 -10.74
CA ASP A 32 -3.98 -11.27 -10.82
C ASP A 32 -4.98 -12.15 -10.05
N SER A 33 -5.69 -13.02 -10.77
CA SER A 33 -6.73 -13.87 -10.20
C SER A 33 -6.21 -14.85 -9.15
N GLU A 34 -4.91 -15.16 -9.16
CA GLU A 34 -4.29 -16.06 -8.18
C GLU A 34 -3.82 -15.30 -6.93
N LYS A 35 -3.78 -13.97 -6.97
CA LYS A 35 -3.31 -13.11 -5.87
C LYS A 35 -4.39 -12.15 -5.39
N MET A 36 -5.56 -12.67 -5.00
CA MET A 36 -6.67 -11.85 -4.47
C MET A 36 -6.60 -11.57 -2.96
N GLY A 37 -5.67 -12.21 -2.24
CA GLY A 37 -5.49 -12.05 -0.80
C GLY A 37 -5.07 -13.35 -0.10
N PHE A 38 -4.82 -13.27 1.21
CA PHE A 38 -4.48 -14.42 2.05
C PHE A 38 -5.21 -14.34 3.40
N GLY A 39 -6.21 -15.20 3.61
CA GLY A 39 -7.10 -15.11 4.76
C GLY A 39 -7.85 -13.78 4.78
N ALA A 40 -7.71 -13.01 5.86
CA ALA A 40 -8.26 -11.66 5.99
C ALA A 40 -7.42 -10.57 5.27
N LEU A 41 -6.17 -10.87 4.90
CA LEU A 41 -5.28 -9.91 4.27
C LEU A 41 -5.65 -9.70 2.80
N ARG A 42 -6.05 -8.49 2.46
CA ARG A 42 -6.50 -8.14 1.08
C ARG A 42 -5.47 -7.36 0.29
N VAL A 43 -4.75 -6.44 0.92
CA VAL A 43 -3.80 -5.55 0.24
C VAL A 43 -2.50 -5.52 1.04
N ILE A 44 -1.37 -5.76 0.34
CA ILE A 44 -0.03 -5.41 0.82
C ILE A 44 0.64 -4.63 -0.30
N SER A 45 1.06 -3.41 0.02
CA SER A 45 1.80 -2.54 -0.90
C SER A 45 3.13 -2.15 -0.27
N ASP A 46 4.15 -2.04 -1.12
CA ASP A 46 5.49 -1.57 -0.80
C ASP A 46 5.72 -0.28 -1.58
N ASP A 47 5.51 0.85 -0.89
CA ASP A 47 5.41 2.18 -1.49
C ASP A 47 6.68 3.00 -1.23
N SER A 48 7.30 3.45 -2.32
CA SER A 48 8.32 4.50 -2.32
C SER A 48 7.67 5.82 -2.75
N ILE A 49 7.60 6.77 -1.81
CA ILE A 49 6.94 8.07 -1.98
C ILE A 49 8.01 9.16 -2.01
N ALA A 50 8.01 10.00 -3.06
CA ALA A 50 8.91 11.14 -3.16
C ALA A 50 8.67 12.16 -2.04
N GLY A 51 9.74 12.87 -1.63
CA GLY A 51 9.67 13.84 -0.54
C GLY A 51 8.62 14.94 -0.78
N GLY A 52 7.87 15.28 0.26
CA GLY A 52 6.81 16.30 0.21
C GLY A 52 5.52 15.87 -0.49
N GLN A 53 5.42 14.62 -0.94
CA GLN A 53 4.24 14.05 -1.59
C GLN A 53 3.54 13.04 -0.68
N GLY A 54 2.31 12.69 -1.04
CA GLY A 54 1.55 11.69 -0.32
C GLY A 54 0.16 11.52 -0.90
N PHE A 55 -0.54 10.49 -0.41
CA PHE A 55 -1.92 10.26 -0.79
C PHE A 55 -2.82 11.31 -0.15
N GLY A 56 -3.63 11.98 -0.97
CA GLY A 56 -4.70 12.87 -0.48
C GLY A 56 -5.71 12.10 0.36
N ARG A 57 -6.54 12.83 1.10
CA ARG A 57 -7.62 12.22 1.89
C ARG A 57 -8.64 11.55 0.97
N HIS A 58 -8.99 10.30 1.28
CA HIS A 58 -9.95 9.50 0.55
C HIS A 58 -10.68 8.58 1.53
N PRO A 59 -11.94 8.19 1.23
CA PRO A 59 -12.71 7.35 2.14
C PRO A 59 -12.23 5.90 2.12
N HIS A 60 -12.30 5.26 3.29
CA HIS A 60 -12.28 3.81 3.45
C HIS A 60 -13.51 3.37 4.24
N GLN A 61 -14.02 2.17 3.96
CA GLN A 61 -15.14 1.57 4.66
C GLN A 61 -14.81 0.11 4.95
N ASP A 62 -15.14 -0.36 6.16
CA ASP A 62 -15.02 -1.76 6.59
C ASP A 62 -13.64 -2.41 6.38
N MET A 63 -12.56 -1.63 6.56
CA MET A 63 -11.18 -2.12 6.46
C MET A 63 -10.32 -1.64 7.64
N GLU A 64 -9.58 -2.55 8.25
CA GLU A 64 -8.42 -2.20 9.08
C GLU A 64 -7.21 -2.03 8.18
N TYR A 65 -6.50 -0.90 8.31
CA TYR A 65 -5.21 -0.69 7.64
C TYR A 65 -4.08 -0.55 8.65
N ARG A 66 -2.90 -1.02 8.26
CA ARG A 66 -1.67 -0.88 9.04
C ARG A 66 -0.60 -0.31 8.13
N LYS A 67 0.03 0.80 8.53
CA LYS A 67 1.14 1.41 7.82
C LYS A 67 2.41 1.26 8.65
N SER A 68 3.43 0.62 8.08
CA SER A 68 4.81 0.75 8.55
C SER A 68 5.51 1.73 7.62
N GLN A 69 6.17 2.73 8.20
CA GLN A 69 6.90 3.74 7.43
C GLN A 69 8.35 3.71 7.86
N PHE A 70 9.25 3.59 6.88
CA PHE A 70 10.68 3.70 7.08
C PHE A 70 11.17 4.91 6.29
N THR A 71 11.49 6.00 6.98
CA THR A 71 12.10 7.17 6.34
C THR A 71 13.61 6.98 6.34
N SER A 72 14.26 6.99 5.17
CA SER A 72 15.71 7.19 5.14
C SER A 72 16.00 8.60 5.68
N LYS A 73 16.83 8.71 6.71
CA LYS A 73 17.12 9.97 7.40
C LYS A 73 17.74 11.00 6.44
N LYS A 74 16.93 11.86 5.81
CA LYS A 74 17.26 13.26 5.48
C LYS A 74 15.96 14.07 5.37
N GLY A 75 15.56 14.64 6.51
CA GLY A 75 14.56 15.71 6.63
C GLY A 75 13.13 15.33 6.25
N LEU A 76 12.29 15.02 7.23
CA LEU A 76 10.84 15.00 7.01
C LEU A 76 10.09 15.51 8.24
N HIS A 77 9.21 16.49 7.99
CA HIS A 77 8.14 16.87 8.89
C HIS A 77 7.08 15.77 8.90
N PHE A 78 6.64 15.38 10.10
CA PHE A 78 5.56 14.42 10.30
C PHE A 78 4.21 15.07 10.01
N GLY A 79 3.50 14.56 9.02
CA GLY A 79 2.08 14.81 8.80
C GLY A 79 1.29 13.51 8.94
N SER A 80 1.10 13.02 10.18
CA SER A 80 0.14 11.97 10.44
C SER A 80 -1.27 12.55 10.45
N ARG A 81 -1.91 12.66 9.28
CA ARG A 81 -3.36 12.88 9.24
C ARG A 81 -4.02 12.29 7.99
N CYS A 82 -3.98 10.97 7.88
CA CYS A 82 -5.17 10.26 7.39
C CYS A 82 -6.08 10.12 8.61
N THR A 83 -6.91 11.13 8.91
CA THR A 83 -8.04 10.97 9.82
C THR A 83 -9.20 10.44 8.98
N ASP A 84 -9.56 9.19 9.21
CA ASP A 84 -10.91 8.70 8.96
C ASP A 84 -11.84 9.44 9.93
N GLU A 85 -12.35 10.59 9.50
CA GLU A 85 -13.57 11.14 10.09
C GLU A 85 -14.73 10.44 9.38
N GLY A 86 -15.04 9.23 9.84
CA GLY A 86 -16.31 8.58 9.53
C GLY A 86 -17.44 9.46 10.05
N SER A 87 -18.15 10.12 9.14
CA SER A 87 -19.43 10.77 9.43
C SER A 87 -20.51 9.70 9.37
N GLY A 88 -20.88 9.19 10.53
CA GLY A 88 -22.26 8.77 10.78
C GLY A 88 -23.16 9.98 10.96
#